data_AF-A0A1Y3SAF3-F1
#
_entry.id   AF-A0A1Y3SAF3-F1
#
_cell.length_a   1.000
_cell.length_b   1.000
_cell.length_c   1.000
_cell.angle_alpha   90.00
_cell.angle_beta   90.00
_cell.angle_gamma   90.00
#
_symmetry.space_group_name_H-M   'P 1'
#
loop_
_entity.id
_entity.type
_entity.pdbx_description
1 polymer ?
#
loop_
_entity_poly.entity_id
_entity_poly.type
_entity_poly.pdbx_seq_one_letter_code
_entity_poly.pdbx_strand_id
1 'polypeptide(L)'
;MDETPRVSARQTLDDMRAGYDAFIQKLERSRATSVGEIMGNFFRSQGNPRVTYAMEEFNPVLTAQVAALAEQLGNYASEEAGALADQALELMLFYPPSKDSTIASSLTAFEGHALPLVPFLAPERRQELARRYAKRNSPRLMFPNQKKVWSALSMR
;
A
#
# COMPACT_ATOMS: atom_id res chain seq x y z
N MET A 1 12.77 -23.25 -25.39
CA MET A 1 11.61 -22.41 -25.06
C MET A 1 11.86 -21.94 -23.64
N ASP A 2 12.26 -20.68 -23.47
CA ASP A 2 12.51 -20.11 -22.15
C ASP A 2 11.16 -19.89 -21.46
N GLU A 3 10.75 -20.85 -20.63
CA GLU A 3 9.74 -20.60 -19.60
C GLU A 3 10.39 -19.69 -18.56
N THR A 4 10.26 -18.38 -18.72
CA THR A 4 10.38 -17.46 -17.59
C THR A 4 9.47 -18.00 -16.48
N PRO A 5 10.00 -18.29 -15.28
CA PRO A 5 9.16 -18.81 -14.20
C PRO A 5 8.09 -17.76 -13.92
N ARG A 6 6.82 -18.10 -14.20
CA ARG A 6 5.69 -17.28 -13.77
C ARG A 6 5.77 -17.22 -12.26
N VAL A 7 6.19 -16.07 -11.73
CA VAL A 7 6.08 -15.74 -10.32
C VAL A 7 4.63 -16.07 -9.91
N SER A 8 4.45 -16.76 -8.79
CA SER A 8 3.10 -17.12 -8.31
C SER A 8 2.48 -15.92 -7.58
N ALA A 9 1.15 -15.89 -7.43
CA ALA A 9 0.47 -14.85 -6.66
C ALA A 9 1.00 -14.76 -5.21
N ARG A 10 1.39 -15.91 -4.66
CA ARG A 10 2.01 -15.99 -3.33
C ARG A 10 3.38 -15.32 -3.29
N GLN A 11 4.22 -15.58 -4.28
CA GLN A 11 5.53 -14.94 -4.37
C GLN A 11 5.38 -13.42 -4.57
N THR A 12 4.43 -12.97 -5.40
CA THR A 12 4.13 -11.54 -5.56
C THR A 12 3.75 -10.89 -4.22
N LEU A 13 2.95 -11.56 -3.40
CA LEU A 13 2.59 -11.08 -2.06
C LEU A 13 3.80 -10.97 -1.12
N ASP A 14 4.66 -11.99 -1.13
CA ASP A 14 5.88 -11.98 -0.31
C ASP A 14 6.84 -10.87 -0.76
N ASP A 15 6.96 -10.64 -2.07
CA ASP A 15 7.75 -9.55 -2.65
C ASP A 15 7.16 -8.17 -2.32
N MET A 16 5.82 -8.04 -2.32
CA MET A 16 5.15 -6.81 -1.87
C MET A 16 5.49 -6.54 -0.40
N ARG A 17 5.41 -7.55 0.47
CA ARG A 17 5.73 -7.40 1.90
C ARG A 17 7.18 -6.98 2.11
N ALA A 18 8.12 -7.65 1.45
CA ALA A 18 9.54 -7.28 1.49
C ALA A 18 9.76 -5.85 0.96
N GLY A 19 9.03 -5.46 -0.09
CA GLY A 19 9.03 -4.10 -0.62
C GLY A 19 8.57 -3.06 0.39
N TYR A 20 7.46 -3.31 1.09
CA TYR A 20 6.99 -2.45 2.18
C TYR A 20 8.04 -2.35 3.29
N ASP A 21 8.57 -3.47 3.78
CA ASP A 21 9.60 -3.50 4.84
C ASP A 21 10.83 -2.68 4.45
N ALA A 22 11.32 -2.85 3.22
CA ALA A 22 12.45 -2.08 2.69
C ALA A 22 12.12 -0.58 2.56
N PHE A 23 10.90 -0.24 2.12
CA PHE A 23 10.44 1.14 2.01
C PHE A 23 10.37 1.81 3.39
N ILE A 24 9.82 1.14 4.40
CA ILE A 24 9.74 1.66 5.78
C ILE A 24 11.14 1.89 6.34
N GLN A 25 12.06 0.93 6.17
CA GLN A 25 13.45 1.09 6.60
C GLN A 25 14.13 2.29 5.91
N LYS A 26 13.84 2.51 4.62
CA LYS A 26 14.33 3.69 3.90
C LYS A 26 13.75 4.98 4.47
N LEU A 27 12.45 5.02 4.78
CA LEU A 27 11.82 6.19 5.42
C LEU A 27 12.42 6.47 6.80
N GLU A 28 12.62 5.44 7.62
CA GLU A 28 13.25 5.56 8.94
C GLU A 28 14.67 6.11 8.84
N ARG A 29 15.49 5.62 7.90
CA ARG A 29 16.84 6.15 7.62
C ARG A 29 16.83 7.55 7.04
N SER A 30 15.76 7.90 6.32
CA SER A 30 15.59 9.21 5.71
C SER A 30 15.18 10.27 6.72
N ARG A 31 14.65 9.90 7.89
CA ARG A 31 14.40 10.84 8.99
C ARG A 31 15.71 11.52 9.36
N ALA A 32 15.74 12.84 9.14
CA ALA A 32 16.94 13.66 9.13
C ALA A 32 17.87 13.38 10.31
N THR A 33 19.14 13.19 10.01
CA THR A 33 20.17 12.81 10.99
C THR A 33 20.62 14.03 11.82
N SER A 34 20.19 15.26 11.46
CA SER A 34 20.48 16.47 12.24
C SER A 34 19.44 17.59 12.08
N VAL A 35 19.33 18.43 13.11
CA VAL A 35 18.47 19.63 13.16
C VAL A 35 18.81 20.64 12.04
N GLY A 36 20.06 20.70 11.60
CA GLY A 36 20.51 21.58 10.52
C GLY A 36 19.95 21.21 9.14
N GLU A 37 19.77 19.91 8.88
CA GLU A 37 19.20 19.40 7.62
C GLU A 37 17.68 19.65 7.55
N ILE A 38 17.00 19.55 8.70
CA ILE A 38 15.57 19.90 8.84
C ILE A 38 15.35 21.39 8.58
N MET A 39 16.15 22.25 9.21
CA MET A 39 16.06 23.71 9.03
C MET A 39 16.39 24.11 7.58
N GLY A 40 17.43 23.52 6.98
CA GLY A 40 17.80 23.80 5.58
C GLY A 40 16.70 23.44 4.57
N ASN A 41 16.00 22.32 4.78
CA ASN A 41 14.88 21.91 3.93
C ASN A 41 13.65 22.79 4.14
N PHE A 42 13.35 23.14 5.39
CA PHE A 42 12.26 24.05 5.75
C PHE A 42 12.44 25.44 5.10
N PHE A 43 13.64 26.03 5.17
CA PHE A 43 13.92 27.34 4.56
C PHE A 43 13.83 27.34 3.03
N ARG A 44 14.00 26.18 2.39
CA ARG A 44 13.88 26.02 0.94
C ARG A 44 12.47 25.63 0.48
N SER A 45 11.51 25.48 1.41
CA SER A 45 10.19 24.89 1.19
C SER A 45 10.22 23.55 0.43
N GLN A 46 11.36 22.87 0.45
CA GLN A 46 11.52 21.55 -0.14
C GLN A 46 11.27 20.51 0.95
N GLY A 47 10.36 19.57 0.69
CA GLY A 47 10.21 18.38 1.52
C GLY A 47 11.55 17.62 1.63
N ASN A 48 11.62 16.61 2.51
CA ASN A 48 12.83 15.82 2.64
C ASN A 48 13.10 15.05 1.32
N PRO A 49 14.16 15.39 0.57
CA PRO A 49 14.40 14.78 -0.74
C PRO A 49 14.60 13.27 -0.64
N ARG A 50 15.13 12.75 0.47
CA ARG A 50 15.29 11.30 0.68
C ARG A 50 13.95 10.59 0.80
N VAL A 51 12.94 11.23 1.40
CA VAL A 51 11.57 10.71 1.45
C VAL A 51 10.97 10.72 0.05
N THR A 52 11.15 11.81 -0.70
CA THR A 52 10.70 11.91 -2.10
C THR A 52 11.30 10.79 -2.95
N TYR A 53 12.62 10.58 -2.91
CA TYR A 53 13.28 9.50 -3.64
C TYR A 53 12.77 8.11 -3.22
N ALA A 54 12.59 7.87 -1.92
CA ALA A 54 12.05 6.60 -1.46
C ALA A 54 10.63 6.34 -2.00
N MET A 55 9.80 7.39 -2.09
CA MET A 55 8.46 7.29 -2.67
C MET A 55 8.51 7.04 -4.18
N GLU A 56 9.37 7.75 -4.90
CA GLU A 56 9.55 7.60 -6.36
C GLU A 56 10.08 6.23 -6.75
N GLU A 57 10.96 5.62 -5.95
CA GLU A 57 11.43 4.25 -6.17
C GLU A 57 10.37 3.20 -5.85
N PHE A 58 9.60 3.39 -4.77
CA PHE A 58 8.62 2.40 -4.33
C PHE A 58 7.36 2.39 -5.20
N ASN A 59 6.89 3.55 -5.65
CA ASN A 59 5.66 3.71 -6.41
C ASN A 59 5.55 2.80 -7.66
N PRO A 60 6.52 2.81 -8.61
CA PRO A 60 6.43 1.97 -9.81
C PRO A 60 6.51 0.48 -9.47
N VAL A 61 7.31 0.10 -8.47
CA VAL A 61 7.45 -1.30 -8.02
C VAL A 61 6.12 -1.81 -7.47
N LEU A 62 5.52 -1.08 -6.53
CA LEU A 62 4.22 -1.44 -5.96
C LEU A 62 3.13 -1.48 -7.03
N THR A 63 3.13 -0.52 -7.95
CA THR A 63 2.16 -0.47 -9.06
C THR A 63 2.25 -1.72 -9.93
N ALA A 64 3.46 -2.11 -10.32
CA ALA A 64 3.68 -3.31 -11.14
C ALA A 64 3.29 -4.58 -10.39
N GLN A 65 3.65 -4.70 -9.11
CA GLN A 65 3.30 -5.86 -8.28
C GLN A 65 1.79 -6.01 -8.09
N VAL A 66 1.07 -4.92 -7.83
CA VAL A 66 -0.40 -4.98 -7.67
C VAL A 66 -1.09 -5.32 -8.99
N ALA A 67 -0.62 -4.77 -10.11
CA ALA A 67 -1.15 -5.11 -11.43
C ALA A 67 -0.93 -6.60 -11.75
N ALA A 68 0.30 -7.09 -11.54
CA ALA A 68 0.63 -8.50 -11.73
C ALA A 68 -0.20 -9.41 -10.81
N LEU A 69 -0.38 -9.03 -9.54
CA LEU A 69 -1.22 -9.77 -8.60
C LEU A 69 -2.67 -9.83 -9.08
N ALA A 70 -3.27 -8.70 -9.45
CA ALA A 70 -4.65 -8.67 -9.95
C ALA A 70 -4.84 -9.55 -11.19
N GLU A 71 -3.88 -9.56 -12.13
CA GLU A 71 -3.91 -10.45 -13.30
C GLU A 71 -3.78 -11.92 -12.88
N GLN A 72 -2.87 -12.24 -11.97
CA GLN A 72 -2.69 -13.60 -11.46
C GLN A 72 -3.97 -14.11 -10.80
N LEU A 73 -4.60 -13.32 -9.93
CA LEU A 73 -5.82 -13.67 -9.20
C LEU A 73 -6.99 -14.04 -10.12
N GLY A 74 -7.06 -13.45 -11.32
CA GLY A 74 -8.06 -13.80 -12.33
C GLY A 74 -7.98 -15.26 -12.81
N ASN A 75 -6.85 -15.94 -12.58
CA ASN A 75 -6.64 -17.34 -12.95
C ASN A 75 -6.90 -18.34 -11.81
N TYR A 76 -7.23 -17.86 -10.61
CA TYR A 76 -7.48 -18.71 -9.44
C TYR A 76 -8.99 -18.96 -9.24
N ALA A 77 -9.31 -20.01 -8.48
CA ALA A 77 -10.67 -20.18 -7.99
C ALA A 77 -11.08 -18.99 -7.10
N SER A 78 -12.37 -18.62 -7.11
CA SER A 78 -12.86 -17.42 -6.41
C SER A 78 -12.50 -17.40 -4.91
N GLU A 79 -12.47 -18.56 -4.25
CA GLU A 79 -12.11 -18.67 -2.83
C GLU A 79 -10.63 -18.35 -2.58
N GLU A 80 -9.74 -18.95 -3.38
CA GLU A 80 -8.29 -18.74 -3.27
C GLU A 80 -7.90 -17.32 -3.71
N ALA A 81 -8.50 -16.83 -4.79
CA ALA A 81 -8.32 -15.45 -5.24
C ALA A 81 -8.73 -14.45 -4.15
N GLY A 82 -9.86 -14.70 -3.48
CA GLY A 82 -10.33 -13.88 -2.37
C GLY A 82 -9.39 -13.90 -1.16
N ALA A 83 -8.87 -15.08 -0.79
CA ALA A 83 -7.93 -15.20 0.32
C ALA A 83 -6.59 -14.49 0.07
N LEU A 84 -6.10 -14.52 -1.18
CA LEU A 84 -4.87 -13.83 -1.57
C LEU A 84 -5.09 -12.31 -1.69
N ALA A 85 -6.21 -11.87 -2.26
CA ALA A 85 -6.59 -10.46 -2.30
C ALA A 85 -6.76 -9.88 -0.89
N ASP A 86 -7.36 -10.63 0.04
CA ASP A 86 -7.51 -10.21 1.42
C ASP A 86 -6.15 -9.98 2.10
N GLN A 87 -5.20 -10.89 1.90
CA GLN A 87 -3.85 -10.73 2.44
C GLN A 87 -3.13 -9.50 1.85
N ALA A 88 -3.27 -9.25 0.55
CA ALA A 88 -2.72 -8.06 -0.09
C ALA A 88 -3.34 -6.78 0.47
N LEU A 89 -4.65 -6.77 0.65
CA LEU A 89 -5.39 -5.62 1.20
C LEU A 89 -5.03 -5.39 2.66
N GLU A 90 -4.85 -6.44 3.46
CA GLU A 90 -4.37 -6.32 4.83
C GLU A 90 -2.96 -5.71 4.88
N LEU A 91 -2.07 -6.14 3.98
CA LEU A 91 -0.74 -5.57 3.83
C LEU A 91 -0.79 -4.07 3.48
N MET A 92 -1.50 -3.71 2.41
CA MET A 92 -1.51 -2.34 1.90
C MET A 92 -2.28 -1.36 2.79
N LEU A 93 -3.32 -1.84 3.47
CA LEU A 93 -4.22 -0.98 4.24
C LEU A 93 -3.95 -1.00 5.73
N PHE A 94 -3.25 -1.99 6.31
CA PHE A 94 -3.08 -2.05 7.76
C PHE A 94 -1.65 -2.33 8.20
N TYR A 95 -0.74 -2.69 7.29
CA TYR A 95 0.65 -2.98 7.61
C TYR A 95 1.61 -1.91 7.08
N PRO A 96 2.67 -1.58 7.84
CA PRO A 96 2.80 -1.79 9.28
C PRO A 96 1.89 -0.81 10.05
N PRO A 97 1.51 -1.13 11.29
CA PRO A 97 1.00 -0.13 12.21
C PRO A 97 2.14 0.81 12.62
N SER A 98 2.35 1.88 11.86
CA SER A 98 3.33 2.91 12.22
C SER A 98 2.76 3.85 13.30
N LYS A 99 3.49 4.01 14.41
CA LYS A 99 3.24 5.07 15.40
C LYS A 99 3.78 6.42 14.94
N ASP A 100 4.63 6.44 13.92
CA ASP A 100 5.19 7.64 13.33
C ASP A 100 4.25 8.21 12.27
N SER A 101 3.83 9.47 12.46
CA SER A 101 2.88 10.16 11.61
C SER A 101 3.41 10.46 10.21
N THR A 102 4.73 10.62 10.04
CA THR A 102 5.35 10.85 8.73
C THR A 102 5.36 9.57 7.92
N ILE A 103 5.78 8.45 8.53
CA ILE A 103 5.74 7.14 7.89
C ILE A 103 4.29 6.75 7.57
N ALA A 104 3.36 6.98 8.50
CA ALA A 104 1.94 6.72 8.27
C ALA A 104 1.38 7.56 7.11
N SER A 105 1.78 8.83 6.99
CA SER A 105 1.39 9.70 5.88
C SER A 105 1.96 9.22 4.53
N SER A 106 3.23 8.80 4.51
CA SER A 106 3.85 8.24 3.30
C SER A 106 3.19 6.94 2.86
N LEU A 107 2.86 6.04 3.80
CA LEU A 107 2.11 4.80 3.49
C LEU A 107 0.70 5.10 2.96
N THR A 108 0.04 6.09 3.54
CA THR A 108 -1.30 6.52 3.12
C THR A 108 -1.35 6.94 1.65
N ALA A 109 -0.27 7.50 1.10
CA ALA A 109 -0.20 7.87 -0.31
C ALA A 109 -0.44 6.66 -1.24
N PHE A 110 -0.02 5.46 -0.82
CA PHE A 110 -0.08 4.24 -1.62
C PHE A 110 -1.38 3.44 -1.47
N GLU A 111 -2.23 3.78 -0.51
CA GLU A 111 -3.46 3.01 -0.25
C GLU A 111 -4.38 2.95 -1.49
N GLY A 112 -4.36 3.98 -2.35
CA GLY A 112 -5.11 4.00 -3.60
C GLY A 112 -4.74 2.88 -4.59
N HIS A 113 -3.53 2.33 -4.50
CA HIS A 113 -3.11 1.22 -5.36
C HIS A 113 -3.89 -0.06 -5.05
N ALA A 114 -4.54 -0.18 -3.89
CA ALA A 114 -5.30 -1.36 -3.49
C ALA A 114 -6.57 -1.61 -4.32
N LEU A 115 -7.05 -0.60 -5.07
CA LEU A 115 -8.33 -0.65 -5.80
C LEU A 115 -8.52 -1.88 -6.71
N PRO A 116 -7.53 -2.33 -7.50
CA PRO A 116 -7.68 -3.49 -8.39
C PRO A 116 -7.93 -4.81 -7.65
N LEU A 117 -7.64 -4.88 -6.35
CA LEU A 117 -7.77 -6.09 -5.55
C LEU A 117 -9.16 -6.22 -4.90
N VAL A 118 -9.89 -5.10 -4.77
CA VAL A 118 -11.22 -5.07 -4.14
C VAL A 118 -12.24 -6.01 -4.81
N PRO A 119 -12.32 -6.13 -6.14
CA PRO A 119 -13.30 -7.00 -6.81
C PRO A 119 -13.18 -8.49 -6.48
N PHE A 120 -12.02 -8.96 -6.01
CA PHE A 120 -11.80 -10.36 -5.67
C PHE A 120 -12.33 -10.75 -4.29
N LEU A 121 -12.72 -9.78 -3.47
CA LEU A 121 -13.24 -10.04 -2.14
C LEU A 121 -14.73 -10.37 -2.15
N ALA A 122 -15.11 -11.36 -1.33
CA ALA A 122 -16.50 -11.61 -0.99
C ALA A 122 -17.16 -10.35 -0.38
N PRO A 123 -18.45 -10.09 -0.65
CA PRO A 123 -19.17 -8.91 -0.16
C PRO A 123 -19.06 -8.70 1.36
N GLU A 124 -19.15 -9.78 2.14
CA GLU A 124 -19.08 -9.75 3.60
C GLU A 124 -17.70 -9.27 4.06
N ARG A 125 -16.64 -9.72 3.37
CA ARG A 125 -15.26 -9.35 3.68
C ARG A 125 -14.97 -7.90 3.28
N ARG A 126 -15.48 -7.44 2.13
CA ARG A 126 -15.40 -6.02 1.72
C ARG A 126 -16.01 -5.11 2.78
N GLN A 127 -17.20 -5.43 3.28
CA GLN A 127 -17.87 -4.66 4.31
C GLN A 127 -17.09 -4.65 5.65
N GLU A 128 -16.52 -5.79 6.04
CA GLU A 128 -15.70 -5.85 7.25
C GLU A 128 -14.45 -4.98 7.15
N LEU A 129 -13.73 -5.06 6.02
CA LEU A 129 -12.58 -4.19 5.78
C LEU A 129 -12.96 -2.72 5.71
N ALA A 130 -14.09 -2.38 5.10
CA ALA A 130 -14.61 -1.01 5.07
C ALA A 130 -14.84 -0.45 6.50
N ARG A 131 -15.43 -1.26 7.40
CA ARG A 131 -15.66 -0.88 8.80
C ARG A 131 -14.34 -0.66 9.54
N ARG A 132 -13.39 -1.59 9.41
CA ARG A 132 -12.06 -1.47 10.02
C ARG A 132 -11.29 -0.27 9.51
N TYR A 133 -11.34 -0.02 8.20
CA TYR A 133 -10.67 1.09 7.56
C TYR A 133 -11.26 2.44 8.00
N ALA A 134 -12.59 2.55 8.11
CA ALA A 134 -13.26 3.75 8.62
C ALA A 134 -13.00 4.01 10.12
N LYS A 135 -12.76 2.96 10.91
CA LYS A 135 -12.37 3.10 12.33
C LYS A 135 -10.99 3.73 12.48
N ARG A 136 -10.05 3.42 11.57
CA ARG A 136 -8.70 3.99 11.56
C ARG A 136 -8.68 5.39 10.94
N ASN A 137 -9.39 5.56 9.82
CA ASN A 137 -9.45 6.80 9.06
C ASN A 137 -10.89 7.32 9.08
N SER A 138 -11.18 8.35 9.87
CA SER A 138 -12.53 8.93 9.88
C SER A 138 -12.95 9.34 8.46
N PRO A 139 -14.11 8.90 7.94
CA PRO A 139 -14.52 9.17 6.55
C PRO A 139 -14.52 10.65 6.15
N ARG A 140 -14.70 11.55 7.13
CA ARG A 140 -14.66 13.01 6.91
C ARG A 140 -13.24 13.54 6.68
N LEU A 141 -12.23 12.85 7.23
CA LEU A 141 -10.82 13.22 7.21
C LEU A 141 -9.99 12.42 6.20
N MET A 142 -10.60 11.43 5.53
CA MET A 142 -9.93 10.64 4.50
C MET A 142 -9.44 11.50 3.34
N PHE A 143 -8.21 11.23 2.89
CA PHE A 143 -7.68 11.79 1.66
C PHE A 143 -8.46 11.26 0.42
N PRO A 144 -8.35 11.93 -0.75
CA PRO A 144 -9.08 11.50 -1.95
C PRO A 144 -8.83 10.05 -2.37
N ASN A 145 -7.60 9.55 -2.25
CA ASN A 145 -7.27 8.15 -2.55
C ASN A 145 -7.93 7.18 -1.54
N GLN A 146 -7.90 7.50 -0.26
CA GLN A 146 -8.55 6.74 0.81
C GLN A 146 -10.06 6.68 0.63
N LYS A 147 -10.69 7.80 0.27
CA LYS A 147 -12.14 7.85 -0.02
C LYS A 147 -12.52 6.94 -1.18
N LYS A 148 -11.69 6.86 -2.23
CA LYS A 148 -11.91 5.93 -3.35
C LYS A 148 -11.89 4.48 -2.89
N VAL A 149 -10.87 4.09 -2.12
CA VAL A 149 -10.73 2.74 -1.57
C VAL A 149 -11.89 2.40 -0.64
N TRP A 150 -12.20 3.29 0.31
CA TRP A 150 -13.30 3.09 1.25
C TRP A 150 -14.64 2.96 0.54
N SER A 151 -14.90 3.79 -0.47
CA SER A 151 -16.11 3.69 -1.31
C SER A 151 -16.19 2.34 -2.01
N ALA A 152 -15.10 1.89 -2.65
CA ALA A 152 -15.05 0.59 -3.32
C ALA A 152 -15.28 -0.59 -2.36
N LEU A 153 -14.76 -0.52 -1.13
CA LEU A 153 -14.99 -1.52 -0.09
C LEU A 153 -16.41 -1.46 0.49
N SER A 154 -17.04 -0.28 0.50
CA SER A 154 -18.37 -0.06 1.09
C SER A 154 -19.52 -0.31 0.11
N MET A 155 -19.23 -0.40 -1.19
CA MET A 155 -20.22 -0.72 -2.22
C MET A 155 -20.73 -2.16 -2.02
N ARG A 156 -22.06 -2.30 -1.98
CA ARG A 156 -22.74 -3.59 -1.91
C ARG A 156 -22.58 -4.33 -3.23
#